data_AF-A0A535Z571-F1
#
_entry.id   AF-A0A535Z571-F1
#
_cell.length_a   1.000
_cell.length_b   1.000
_cell.length_c   1.000
_cell.angle_alpha   90.00
_cell.angle_beta   90.00
_cell.angle_gamma   90.00
#
_symmetry.space_group_name_H-M   'P 1'
#
loop_
_entity.id
_entity.type
_entity.pdbx_description
1 polymer ?
#
loop_
_entity_poly.entity_id
_entity_poly.type
_entity_poly.pdbx_seq_one_letter_code
_entity_poly.pdbx_strand_id
1 'polypeptide(L)' 'MALYPRWAGTDAAAPPRPFHDRFAAGRELAKHLSAYANRSDAIVLGLPRGGVAVAYEVARALNL' A
#
# COMPACT_ATOMS: atom_id res chain seq x y z
N MET A 1 27.62 -17.13 7.25
CA MET A 1 28.06 -16.89 5.88
C MET A 1 27.08 -17.55 4.91
N ALA A 2 25.96 -16.89 4.61
CA ALA A 2 25.06 -17.28 3.52
C ALA A 2 24.92 -16.06 2.61
N LEU A 3 25.69 -16.07 1.52
CA LEU A 3 25.66 -15.05 0.47
C LEU A 3 24.48 -15.39 -0.46
N TYR A 4 23.36 -14.70 -0.30
CA TYR A 4 22.32 -14.69 -1.33
C TYR A 4 22.66 -13.63 -2.38
N PRO A 5 22.65 -13.95 -3.69
CA PRO A 5 22.93 -12.95 -4.72
C PRO A 5 21.79 -11.94 -4.83
N ARG A 6 22.19 -10.72 -5.19
CA ARG A 6 21.34 -9.57 -5.50
C ARG A 6 20.44 -9.92 -6.71
N TRP A 7 19.18 -9.48 -6.67
CA TRP A 7 18.21 -9.36 -7.78
C TRP A 7 17.62 -10.60 -8.52
N ALA A 8 18.08 -11.84 -8.37
CA ALA A 8 17.60 -12.94 -9.24
C ALA A 8 16.49 -13.81 -8.63
N GLY A 9 15.37 -13.88 -9.34
CA GLY A 9 14.17 -14.61 -8.96
C GLY A 9 14.25 -16.13 -9.14
N THR A 10 13.59 -16.81 -8.20
CA THR A 10 12.80 -18.03 -8.39
C THR A 10 11.60 -17.87 -7.46
N ASP A 11 10.39 -17.78 -8.01
CA ASP A 11 9.12 -17.64 -7.28
C ASP A 11 8.74 -18.91 -6.50
N ALA A 12 9.66 -19.45 -5.70
CA ALA A 12 9.44 -20.61 -4.83
C ALA A 12 9.55 -20.27 -3.34
N ALA A 13 10.11 -19.10 -2.99
CA ALA A 13 10.30 -18.70 -1.60
C ALA A 13 9.98 -17.21 -1.33
N ALA A 14 9.26 -16.55 -2.24
CA ALA A 14 8.73 -15.23 -1.92
C ALA A 14 7.65 -15.42 -0.83
N PRO A 15 7.75 -14.72 0.31
CA PRO A 15 6.71 -14.80 1.34
C PRO A 15 5.36 -14.43 0.71
N PRO A 16 4.26 -15.04 1.19
CA PRO A 16 2.94 -14.76 0.66
C PRO A 16 2.69 -13.25 0.68
N ARG A 17 2.26 -12.69 -0.46
CA ARG A 17 1.92 -11.27 -0.51
C ARG A 17 0.76 -11.06 0.48
N PRO A 18 0.88 -10.16 1.46
CA PRO A 18 -0.14 -9.98 2.50
C PRO A 18 -1.47 -9.47 1.93
N PHE A 19 -1.46 -8.94 0.71
CA PHE A 19 -2.63 -8.44 0.00
C PHE A 19 -2.64 -8.97 -1.44
N HIS A 20 -3.85 -9.21 -1.96
CA HIS A 20 -4.07 -9.65 -3.34
C HIS A 20 -3.53 -8.65 -4.37
N ASP A 21 -3.79 -7.36 -4.14
CA ASP A 21 -3.36 -6.26 -4.98
C ASP A 21 -3.14 -4.98 -4.16
N ARG A 22 -2.68 -3.91 -4.82
CA ARG A 22 -2.41 -2.62 -4.17
C ARG A 22 -3.69 -1.91 -3.73
N PHE A 23 -4.82 -2.14 -4.39
CA PHE A 23 -6.11 -1.56 -3.99
C PHE A 23 -6.62 -2.23 -2.70
N ALA A 24 -6.45 -3.55 -2.56
CA ALA A 24 -6.75 -4.29 -1.35
C ALA A 24 -5.92 -3.77 -0.17
N ALA A 25 -4.62 -3.55 -0.38
CA ALA A 25 -3.75 -2.92 0.62
C ALA A 25 -4.24 -1.52 1.00
N GLY A 26 -4.69 -0.70 0.03
CA GLY A 26 -5.24 0.64 0.28
C GLY A 26 -6.55 0.63 1.06
N ARG A 27 -7.46 -0.30 0.76
CA ARG A 27 -8.71 -0.48 1.51
C ARG A 27 -8.45 -0.88 2.96
N GLU A 28 -7.50 -1.79 3.21
CA GLU A 28 -7.13 -2.15 4.58
C GLU A 28 -6.48 -0.97 5.30
N LEU A 29 -5.51 -0.30 4.67
CA LEU A 29 -4.85 0.88 5.25
C LEU A 29 -5.85 1.99 5.62
N ALA A 30 -6.84 2.26 4.77
CA ALA A 30 -7.86 3.25 5.03
C ALA A 30 -8.64 3.00 6.34
N LYS A 31 -8.91 1.74 6.70
CA LYS A 31 -9.58 1.39 7.95
C LYS A 31 -8.78 1.84 9.18
N HIS A 32 -7.45 1.70 9.11
CA HIS A 32 -6.54 2.12 10.18
C HIS A 32 -6.38 3.64 10.27
N LEU A 33 -6.74 4.37 9.22
CA LEU A 33 -6.61 5.83 9.12
C LEU A 33 -7.94 6.58 9.27
N SER A 34 -9.02 5.90 9.69
CA SER A 34 -10.37 6.45 9.79
C SER A 34 -10.47 7.72 10.65
N ALA A 35 -9.58 7.88 11.64
CA ALA A 35 -9.48 9.08 12.48
C ALA A 35 -9.14 10.37 11.70
N TYR A 36 -8.62 10.25 10.48
CA TYR A 36 -8.29 11.38 9.60
C TYR A 36 -9.41 11.72 8.61
N ALA A 37 -10.54 11.01 8.63
CA ALA A 37 -11.62 11.25 7.68
C ALA A 37 -12.21 12.67 7.81
N ASN A 38 -12.55 13.28 6.67
CA ASN A 38 -13.14 14.62 6.55
C ASN A 38 -12.31 15.76 7.16
N ARG A 39 -11.01 15.54 7.36
CA ARG A 39 -10.10 16.59 7.83
C ARG A 39 -9.66 17.47 6.67
N SER A 40 -10.05 18.74 6.69
CA SER A 40 -9.69 19.72 5.66
C SER A 40 -8.20 20.04 5.57
N ASP A 41 -7.43 19.69 6.59
CA ASP A 41 -5.98 19.87 6.69
C ASP A 41 -5.18 18.60 6.34
N ALA A 42 -5.85 17.48 6.03
CA ALA A 42 -5.19 16.24 5.66
C ALA A 42 -5.03 16.12 4.14
N ILE A 43 -3.90 15.57 3.70
CA ILE A 43 -3.58 15.34 2.28
C ILE A 43 -3.08 13.91 2.12
N VAL A 44 -3.56 13.22 1.09
CA VAL A 44 -3.05 11.89 0.69
C VAL A 44 -2.14 12.05 -0.53
N LEU A 45 -0.85 11.74 -0.38
CA LEU A 45 0.12 11.80 -1.46
C LEU A 45 0.49 10.40 -1.97
N GLY A 46 0.07 10.07 -3.20
CA GLY A 46 0.41 8.82 -3.86
C GLY A 46 1.76 8.89 -4.59
N LEU A 47 2.77 8.16 -4.11
CA LEU A 47 4.08 8.10 -4.77
C LEU A 47 4.08 7.08 -5.93
N PRO A 48 4.48 7.47 -7.15
CA PRO A 48 4.68 6.53 -8.26
C PRO A 48 5.77 5.49 -7.96
N ARG A 49 5.71 4.26 -8.51
CA ARG A 49 4.68 3.71 -9.43
C ARG A 49 3.56 2.93 -8.71
N GLY A 50 3.81 2.45 -7.49
CA GLY A 50 2.89 1.57 -6.78
C GLY A 50 1.96 2.28 -5.78
N GLY A 51 2.42 3.37 -5.18
CA GLY A 51 1.70 4.05 -4.11
C GLY A 51 0.44 4.76 -4.56
N VAL A 52 0.31 5.07 -5.86
CA VAL A 52 -0.88 5.76 -6.42
C VAL A 52 -2.16 4.96 -6.23
N ALA A 53 -2.14 3.64 -6.49
CA ALA A 53 -3.32 2.78 -6.32
C ALA A 53 -3.74 2.64 -4.85
N VAL A 54 -2.77 2.64 -3.93
CA VAL A 54 -3.02 2.60 -2.49
C VAL A 54 -3.61 3.93 -2.03
N ALA A 55 -2.98 5.04 -2.42
CA ALA A 55 -3.41 6.40 -2.09
C ALA A 55 -4.82 6.71 -2.58
N TYR A 56 -5.19 6.24 -3.77
CA TYR A 56 -6.55 6.40 -4.31
C TYR A 56 -7.61 5.78 -3.38
N GLU A 57 -7.42 4.55 -2.91
CA GLU A 57 -8.38 3.90 -2.00
C GLU A 57 -8.43 4.60 -0.64
N VAL A 58 -7.30 5.09 -0.14
CA VAL A 58 -7.22 5.86 1.11
C VAL A 58 -7.97 7.19 0.98
N ALA A 59 -7.69 7.99 -0.06
CA ALA A 59 -8.35 9.27 -0.28
C ALA A 59 -9.87 9.10 -0.44
N ARG A 60 -10.29 8.13 -1.26
CA ARG A 60 -11.72 7.84 -1.48
C ARG A 60 -12.44 7.44 -0.19
N ALA A 61 -11.80 6.63 0.67
CA ALA A 61 -12.41 6.17 1.91
C ALA A 61 -12.43 7.23 3.02
N LEU A 62 -11.44 8.13 3.05
CA LEU A 62 -11.34 9.18 4.07
C LEU A 62 -12.04 10.49 3.66
N ASN A 63 -12.57 10.57 2.43
CA ASN A 63 -13.16 11.79 1.86
C ASN A 63 -12.17 12.97 1.89
N LEU A 64 -10.98 12.72 1.34
CA LEU A 64 -9.87 13.66 1.19
C LEU A 64 -9.56 13.91 -0.29
#